data_AF-A0A6N3CQS8-F1
#
_entry.id   AF-A0A6N3CQS8-F1
#
_cell.length_a   1.000
_cell.length_b   1.000
_cell.length_c   1.000
_cell.angle_alpha   90.00
_cell.angle_beta   90.00
_cell.angle_gamma   90.00
#
_symmetry.space_group_name_H-M   'P 1'
#
loop_
_entity.id
_entity.type
_entity.pdbx_description
1 polymer ?
#
loop_
_entity_poly.entity_id
_entity_poly.type
_entity_poly.pdbx_seq_one_letter_code
_entity_poly.pdbx_strand_id
1 'polypeptide(L)'
;MEFLEVATWITISKIILIDILLAGDNAVVIGMAAGKLAPELQKKAVIWGTVGAIGMRLVFATLLVEALTLIPLIHLGGGLVLVWIAIQLLKGGDEDAHIEAKNSLMGAIWTIIVADAMMSIDNVIGVVGAAKGHLELVIVGMLITVPIIVFCSTLFARIINKFPVILWAGGALLGWVAGEMIVEDPLLVPYIQGEELLVKFGTVFFVLIVTGMIKIWKKRDS
;
A
#
# COMPACT_ATOMS: atom_id res chain seq x y z
N MET A 1 24.46 3.14 12.84
CA MET A 1 23.74 2.05 13.55
C MET A 1 22.36 2.56 13.94
N GLU A 2 21.46 2.75 12.98
CA GLU A 2 20.10 3.31 13.22
C GLU A 2 19.02 2.25 13.44
N PHE A 3 19.33 0.96 13.23
CA PHE A 3 18.37 -0.14 13.39
C PHE A 3 18.04 -0.50 14.85
N LEU A 4 18.71 0.08 15.84
CA LEU A 4 18.39 -0.12 17.27
C LEU A 4 17.44 0.96 17.81
N GLU A 5 17.17 2.00 17.05
CA GLU A 5 16.25 3.05 17.47
C GLU A 5 14.79 2.60 17.36
N VAL A 6 14.00 2.98 18.37
CA VAL A 6 12.56 2.70 18.41
C VAL A 6 11.85 3.34 17.20
N ALA A 7 12.30 4.51 16.75
CA ALA A 7 11.75 5.20 15.59
C ALA A 7 11.85 4.36 14.31
N THR A 8 13.00 3.70 14.08
CA THR A 8 13.23 2.83 12.92
C THR A 8 12.26 1.65 12.89
N TRP A 9 12.05 1.00 14.04
CA TRP A 9 11.09 -0.11 14.15
C TRP A 9 9.64 0.34 14.00
N ILE A 10 9.30 1.54 14.47
CA ILE A 10 7.98 2.14 14.23
C ILE A 10 7.77 2.33 12.72
N THR A 11 8.75 2.90 12.01
CA THR A 11 8.67 3.10 10.55
C THR A 11 8.54 1.79 9.80
N ILE A 12 9.39 0.80 10.10
CA ILE A 12 9.30 -0.54 9.51
C ILE A 12 7.93 -1.17 9.78
N SER A 13 7.40 -1.03 11.00
CA SER A 13 6.07 -1.53 11.34
C SER A 13 4.97 -0.83 10.54
N LYS A 14 5.04 0.50 10.35
CA LYS A 14 4.11 1.25 9.49
C LYS A 14 4.14 0.70 8.06
N ILE A 15 5.33 0.50 7.49
CA ILE A 15 5.52 -0.05 6.14
C ILE A 15 4.87 -1.43 6.02
N ILE A 16 5.17 -2.35 6.95
CA ILE A 16 4.61 -3.71 6.94
C ILE A 16 3.08 -3.66 7.04
N LEU A 17 2.54 -2.83 7.93
CA LEU A 17 1.09 -2.71 8.13
C LEU A 17 0.40 -2.17 6.89
N ILE A 18 0.91 -1.06 6.31
CA ILE A 18 0.37 -0.45 5.08
C ILE A 18 0.36 -1.46 3.95
N ASP A 19 1.47 -2.19 3.77
CA ASP A 19 1.60 -3.15 2.68
C ASP A 19 0.63 -4.34 2.85
N ILE A 20 0.47 -4.88 4.06
CA ILE A 20 -0.52 -5.94 4.33
C ILE A 20 -1.95 -5.47 4.10
N LEU A 21 -2.28 -4.25 4.52
CA LEU A 21 -3.63 -3.70 4.42
C LEU A 21 -4.05 -3.47 2.96
N LEU A 22 -3.11 -3.03 2.13
CA LEU A 22 -3.36 -2.77 0.72
C LEU A 22 -3.15 -3.99 -0.18
N ALA A 23 -2.53 -5.06 0.31
CA ALA A 23 -2.32 -6.31 -0.43
C ALA A 23 -3.51 -7.28 -0.38
N GLY A 24 -4.63 -6.90 0.25
CA GLY A 24 -5.79 -7.77 0.46
C GLY A 24 -6.32 -8.42 -0.82
N ASP A 25 -6.32 -7.66 -1.91
CA ASP A 25 -6.92 -8.06 -3.19
C ASP A 25 -5.87 -8.67 -4.15
N ASN A 26 -4.59 -8.35 -3.94
CA ASN A 26 -3.46 -8.81 -4.76
C ASN A 26 -3.32 -10.34 -4.77
N ALA A 27 -3.68 -11.01 -3.68
CA ALA A 27 -3.57 -12.47 -3.56
C ALA A 27 -4.53 -13.23 -4.51
N VAL A 28 -5.72 -12.65 -4.79
CA VAL A 28 -6.70 -13.25 -5.69
C VAL A 28 -6.19 -13.21 -7.12
N VAL A 29 -5.62 -12.08 -7.55
CA VAL A 29 -5.07 -11.93 -8.90
C VAL A 29 -3.86 -12.83 -9.14
N ILE A 30 -2.98 -12.97 -8.14
CA ILE A 30 -1.86 -13.93 -8.20
C ILE A 30 -2.38 -15.37 -8.35
N GLY A 31 -3.41 -15.74 -7.58
CA GLY A 31 -4.06 -17.04 -7.64
C GLY A 31 -4.71 -17.32 -9.01
N MET A 32 -5.41 -16.34 -9.57
CA MET A 32 -6.02 -16.44 -10.91
C MET A 32 -4.96 -16.57 -12.01
N ALA A 33 -3.87 -15.82 -11.93
CA ALA A 33 -2.77 -15.85 -12.89
C ALA A 33 -2.04 -17.21 -12.89
N ALA A 34 -1.77 -17.78 -11.71
CA ALA A 34 -1.12 -19.07 -11.58
C ALA A 34 -2.08 -20.25 -11.82
N GLY A 35 -3.37 -20.10 -11.53
CA GLY A 35 -4.36 -21.19 -11.52
C GLY A 35 -4.59 -21.90 -12.85
N LYS A 36 -4.22 -21.28 -13.98
CA LYS A 36 -4.31 -21.90 -15.32
C LYS A 36 -3.14 -22.82 -15.69
N LEU A 37 -2.09 -22.87 -14.87
CA LEU A 37 -0.91 -23.70 -15.12
C LEU A 37 -1.01 -25.08 -14.45
N ALA A 38 -0.24 -26.05 -14.97
CA ALA A 38 -0.04 -27.33 -14.32
C ALA A 38 0.51 -27.13 -12.88
N PRO A 39 0.11 -27.95 -11.88
CA PRO A 39 0.43 -27.74 -10.46
C PRO A 39 1.93 -27.52 -10.16
N GLU A 40 2.80 -28.16 -10.93
CA GLU A 40 4.26 -28.04 -10.81
C GLU A 40 4.80 -26.67 -11.24
N LEU A 41 4.10 -26.02 -12.18
CA LEU A 41 4.46 -24.71 -12.73
C LEU A 41 3.84 -23.56 -11.94
N GLN A 42 2.75 -23.79 -11.21
CA GLN A 42 2.08 -22.75 -10.41
C GLN A 42 3.02 -22.15 -9.36
N LYS A 43 3.73 -22.99 -8.59
CA LYS A 43 4.69 -22.53 -7.59
C LYS A 43 5.83 -21.72 -8.23
N LYS A 44 6.32 -22.15 -9.39
CA LYS A 44 7.36 -21.42 -10.14
C LYS A 44 6.84 -20.07 -10.63
N ALA A 45 5.61 -20.01 -11.15
CA ALA A 45 4.99 -18.78 -11.60
C ALA A 45 4.84 -17.77 -10.44
N VAL A 46 4.37 -18.22 -9.28
CA VAL A 46 4.22 -17.38 -8.10
C VAL A 46 5.57 -16.88 -7.61
N ILE A 47 6.57 -17.75 -7.46
CA ILE A 47 7.90 -17.34 -6.96
C ILE A 47 8.56 -16.33 -7.91
N TRP A 48 8.67 -16.67 -9.20
CA TRP A 48 9.33 -15.80 -10.17
C TRP A 48 8.54 -14.53 -10.47
N GLY A 49 7.21 -14.62 -10.48
CA GLY A 49 6.31 -13.46 -10.57
C GLY A 49 6.49 -12.51 -9.39
N THR A 50 6.51 -13.04 -8.16
CA THR A 50 6.72 -12.24 -6.94
C THR A 50 8.11 -11.59 -6.92
N VAL A 51 9.16 -12.31 -7.30
CA VAL A 51 10.52 -11.74 -7.38
C VAL A 51 10.58 -10.59 -8.38
N GLY A 52 9.97 -10.76 -9.56
CA GLY A 52 9.87 -9.70 -10.56
C GLY A 52 9.05 -8.50 -10.07
N ALA A 53 7.94 -8.76 -9.37
CA ALA A 53 7.08 -7.76 -8.77
C ALA A 53 7.82 -6.93 -7.71
N ILE A 54 8.56 -7.58 -6.79
CA ILE A 54 9.44 -6.90 -5.83
C ILE A 54 10.44 -6.00 -6.58
N GLY A 55 11.07 -6.53 -7.63
CA GLY A 55 12.02 -5.75 -8.44
C GLY A 55 11.40 -4.47 -9.00
N MET A 56 10.22 -4.59 -9.63
CA MET A 56 9.47 -3.43 -10.14
C MET A 56 9.10 -2.45 -9.03
N ARG A 57 8.70 -2.97 -7.88
CA ARG A 57 8.30 -2.16 -6.73
C ARG A 57 9.47 -1.39 -6.12
N LEU A 58 10.64 -2.01 -6.07
CA LEU A 58 11.88 -1.32 -5.68
C LEU A 58 12.25 -0.22 -6.67
N VAL A 59 12.10 -0.46 -7.97
CA VAL A 59 12.31 0.57 -8.99
C VAL A 59 11.35 1.74 -8.78
N PHE A 60 10.05 1.49 -8.60
CA PHE A 60 9.08 2.55 -8.34
C PHE A 60 9.37 3.30 -7.04
N ALA A 61 9.76 2.59 -5.98
CA ALA A 61 10.09 3.23 -4.72
C ALA A 61 11.31 4.14 -4.84
N THR A 62 12.37 3.70 -5.52
CA THR A 62 13.55 4.55 -5.79
C THR A 62 13.17 5.80 -6.57
N LEU A 63 12.42 5.64 -7.66
CA LEU A 63 11.98 6.77 -8.48
C LEU A 63 11.11 7.75 -7.68
N LEU A 64 10.23 7.25 -6.83
CA LEU A 64 9.35 8.08 -6.01
C LEU A 64 10.10 8.81 -4.90
N VAL A 65 11.06 8.15 -4.22
CA VAL A 65 11.92 8.78 -3.22
C VAL A 65 12.74 9.92 -3.84
N GLU A 66 13.33 9.67 -5.01
CA GLU A 66 14.06 10.71 -5.74
C GLU A 66 13.13 11.85 -6.17
N ALA A 67 11.93 11.54 -6.68
CA ALA A 67 10.95 12.54 -7.08
C ALA A 67 10.46 13.40 -5.91
N LEU A 68 10.23 12.81 -4.74
CA LEU A 68 9.86 13.52 -3.51
C LEU A 68 10.95 14.52 -3.11
N THR A 69 12.21 14.15 -3.29
CA THR A 69 13.36 15.00 -2.93
C THR A 69 13.57 16.15 -3.92
N LEU A 70 13.35 15.89 -5.21
CA LEU A 70 13.68 16.84 -6.28
C LEU A 70 12.54 17.78 -6.66
N ILE A 71 11.29 17.36 -6.49
CA ILE A 71 10.13 18.06 -7.04
C ILE A 71 9.22 18.53 -5.88
N PRO A 72 9.13 19.85 -5.64
CA PRO A 72 8.15 20.42 -4.72
C PRO A 72 6.73 20.02 -5.12
N LEU A 73 5.79 19.93 -4.18
CA LEU A 73 4.40 19.45 -4.37
C LEU A 73 4.22 17.94 -4.54
N ILE A 74 5.27 17.14 -4.77
CA ILE A 74 5.08 15.68 -4.80
C ILE A 74 4.70 15.15 -3.42
N HIS A 75 5.19 15.77 -2.35
CA HIS A 75 4.79 15.46 -0.98
C HIS A 75 3.30 15.73 -0.75
N LEU A 76 2.82 16.92 -1.15
CA LEU A 76 1.39 17.25 -1.11
C LEU A 76 0.55 16.30 -1.98
N GLY A 77 0.96 16.08 -3.23
CA GLY A 77 0.26 15.21 -4.17
C GLY A 77 0.19 13.76 -3.66
N GLY A 78 1.31 13.22 -3.18
CA GLY A 78 1.37 11.90 -2.56
C GLY A 78 0.48 11.79 -1.33
N GLY A 79 0.47 12.81 -0.47
CA GLY A 79 -0.44 12.87 0.68
C GLY A 79 -1.92 12.86 0.26
N LEU A 80 -2.30 13.64 -0.75
CA LEU A 80 -3.67 13.65 -1.28
C LEU A 80 -4.06 12.30 -1.90
N VAL A 81 -3.15 11.65 -2.63
CA VAL A 81 -3.35 10.30 -3.17
C VAL A 81 -3.52 9.30 -2.02
N LEU A 82 -2.76 9.40 -0.94
CA LEU A 82 -2.93 8.53 0.23
C LEU A 82 -4.26 8.73 0.95
N VAL A 83 -4.76 9.97 1.03
CA VAL A 83 -6.14 10.20 1.52
C VAL A 83 -7.15 9.48 0.64
N TRP A 84 -6.99 9.57 -0.68
CA TRP A 84 -7.87 8.88 -1.62
C TRP A 84 -7.80 7.35 -1.47
N ILE A 85 -6.60 6.77 -1.39
CA ILE A 85 -6.38 5.34 -1.16
C ILE A 85 -7.00 4.90 0.17
N ALA A 86 -6.79 5.67 1.25
CA ALA A 86 -7.37 5.35 2.55
C ALA A 86 -8.91 5.33 2.49
N ILE A 87 -9.51 6.29 1.79
CA ILE A 87 -10.96 6.33 1.58
C ILE A 87 -11.43 5.11 0.77
N GLN A 88 -10.71 4.73 -0.29
CA GLN A 88 -11.04 3.56 -1.13
C GLN A 88 -10.92 2.24 -0.34
N LEU A 89 -9.83 2.04 0.40
CA LEU A 89 -9.62 0.91 1.30
C LEU A 89 -10.79 0.75 2.27
N LEU A 90 -11.22 1.86 2.89
CA LEU A 90 -12.30 1.83 3.86
C LEU A 90 -13.68 1.62 3.22
N LYS A 91 -13.92 2.12 2.00
CA LYS A 91 -15.19 1.91 1.29
C LYS A 91 -15.41 0.45 0.95
N GLY A 92 -14.34 -0.31 0.73
CA GLY A 92 -14.38 -1.62 0.10
C GLY A 92 -14.65 -1.43 -1.39
N GLY A 93 -13.63 -1.65 -2.21
CA GLY A 93 -13.70 -1.58 -3.66
C GLY A 93 -13.69 -2.98 -4.26
N ASP A 94 -14.63 -3.24 -5.15
CA ASP A 94 -14.58 -4.35 -6.10
C ASP A 94 -13.44 -4.07 -7.10
N GLU A 95 -12.20 -4.44 -6.78
CA GLU A 95 -11.17 -4.56 -7.80
C GLU A 95 -11.36 -5.90 -8.54
N ASP A 96 -12.34 -5.91 -9.44
CA ASP A 96 -12.41 -6.90 -10.51
C ASP A 96 -11.26 -6.64 -11.51
N ALA A 97 -10.04 -6.95 -11.09
CA ALA A 97 -8.89 -7.01 -11.99
C ALA A 97 -9.05 -8.23 -12.92
N HIS A 98 -9.85 -8.07 -13.97
CA HIS A 98 -9.96 -9.01 -15.07
C HIS A 98 -8.70 -8.95 -15.93
N ILE A 99 -7.62 -9.56 -15.44
CA ILE A 99 -6.41 -9.78 -16.24
C ILE A 99 -6.50 -11.19 -16.82
N GLU A 100 -6.55 -11.27 -18.15
CA GLU A 100 -6.57 -12.55 -18.85
C GLU A 100 -5.26 -13.32 -18.60
N ALA A 101 -5.30 -14.27 -17.68
CA ALA A 101 -4.17 -15.15 -17.42
C ALA A 101 -3.84 -15.96 -18.69
N LYS A 102 -2.58 -15.87 -19.14
CA LYS A 102 -2.04 -16.57 -20.30
C LYS A 102 -1.65 -18.01 -19.96
N ASN A 103 -1.82 -18.96 -20.91
CA ASN A 103 -1.61 -20.40 -20.71
C ASN A 103 -0.12 -20.84 -20.65
N SER A 104 0.82 -19.94 -20.37
CA SER A 104 2.26 -20.25 -20.35
C SER A 104 2.91 -19.73 -19.07
N LEU A 105 3.97 -20.43 -18.60
CA LEU A 105 4.69 -20.06 -17.38
C LEU A 105 5.16 -18.59 -17.43
N MET A 106 5.79 -18.19 -18.53
CA MET A 106 6.23 -16.82 -18.73
C MET A 106 5.06 -15.82 -18.80
N GLY A 107 3.94 -16.24 -19.41
CA GLY A 107 2.73 -15.44 -19.47
C GLY A 107 2.12 -15.19 -18.09
N ALA A 108 2.09 -16.21 -17.22
CA ALA A 108 1.62 -16.08 -15.84
C ALA A 108 2.56 -15.21 -14.99
N ILE A 109 3.88 -15.37 -15.13
CA ILE A 109 4.88 -14.52 -14.46
C ILE A 109 4.65 -13.05 -14.83
N TRP A 110 4.53 -12.75 -16.12
CA TRP A 110 4.29 -11.38 -16.60
C TRP A 110 2.94 -10.84 -16.11
N THR A 111 1.91 -11.68 -16.10
CA THR A 111 0.58 -11.32 -15.58
C THR A 111 0.67 -10.92 -14.12
N ILE A 112 1.40 -11.68 -13.29
CA ILE A 112 1.62 -11.37 -11.87
C ILE A 112 2.39 -10.04 -11.71
N ILE A 113 3.46 -9.83 -12.47
CA ILE A 113 4.26 -8.59 -12.38
C ILE A 113 3.43 -7.37 -12.78
N VAL A 114 2.65 -7.46 -13.87
CA VAL A 114 1.83 -6.35 -14.34
C VAL A 114 0.64 -6.09 -13.41
N ALA A 115 0.00 -7.15 -12.91
CA ALA A 115 -1.03 -7.05 -11.90
C ALA A 115 -0.52 -6.33 -10.65
N ASP A 116 0.60 -6.80 -10.12
CA ASP A 116 1.22 -6.19 -8.95
C ASP A 116 1.66 -4.76 -9.24
N ALA A 117 2.23 -4.45 -10.41
CA ALA A 117 2.60 -3.08 -10.78
C ALA A 117 1.39 -2.13 -10.82
N MET A 118 0.24 -2.57 -11.36
CA MET A 118 -0.97 -1.73 -11.41
C MET A 118 -1.52 -1.47 -10.01
N MET A 119 -1.56 -2.50 -9.14
CA MET A 119 -2.06 -2.37 -7.77
C MET A 119 -1.04 -1.68 -6.84
N SER A 120 0.26 -1.88 -7.06
CA SER A 120 1.32 -1.44 -6.15
C SER A 120 1.74 0.01 -6.32
N ILE A 121 1.35 0.72 -7.39
CA ILE A 121 1.65 2.17 -7.53
C ILE A 121 1.11 2.93 -6.31
N ASP A 122 -0.12 2.64 -5.91
CA ASP A 122 -0.78 3.22 -4.74
C ASP A 122 -0.10 2.77 -3.42
N ASN A 123 0.33 1.51 -3.37
CA ASN A 123 1.00 0.94 -2.20
C ASN A 123 2.42 1.48 -2.01
N VAL A 124 3.14 1.77 -3.09
CA VAL A 124 4.49 2.34 -3.06
C VAL A 124 4.46 3.75 -2.51
N ILE A 125 3.46 4.56 -2.88
CA ILE A 125 3.30 5.91 -2.31
C ILE A 125 3.12 5.81 -0.79
N GLY A 126 2.33 4.85 -0.31
CA GLY A 126 2.11 4.65 1.13
C GLY A 126 3.35 4.21 1.88
N VAL A 127 4.09 3.25 1.31
CA VAL A 127 5.33 2.74 1.90
C VAL A 127 6.43 3.81 1.90
N VAL A 128 6.62 4.51 0.79
CA VAL A 128 7.62 5.59 0.66
C VAL A 128 7.26 6.77 1.57
N GLY A 129 5.97 7.14 1.63
CA GLY A 129 5.48 8.16 2.55
C GLY A 129 5.73 7.80 4.02
N ALA A 130 5.49 6.54 4.39
CA ALA A 130 5.78 6.06 5.75
C ALA A 130 7.29 6.02 6.03
N ALA A 131 8.11 5.74 5.02
CA ALA A 131 9.56 5.70 5.11
C ALA A 131 10.23 7.08 5.10
N LYS A 132 9.48 8.16 4.84
CA LYS A 132 10.01 9.54 4.82
C LYS A 132 11.24 9.73 3.93
N GLY A 133 11.27 9.06 2.78
CA GLY A 133 12.39 9.11 1.84
C GLY A 133 13.57 8.18 2.17
N HIS A 134 13.54 7.42 3.27
CA HIS A 134 14.57 6.43 3.59
C HIS A 134 14.39 5.14 2.80
N LEU A 135 15.05 5.05 1.64
CA LEU A 135 14.97 3.89 0.74
C LEU A 135 15.35 2.56 1.44
N GLU A 136 16.32 2.59 2.34
CA GLU A 136 16.75 1.43 3.12
C GLU A 136 15.61 0.84 3.97
N LEU A 137 14.75 1.68 4.54
CA LEU A 137 13.61 1.25 5.34
C LEU A 137 12.51 0.65 4.47
N VAL A 138 12.29 1.22 3.29
CA VAL A 138 11.39 0.66 2.25
C VAL A 138 11.85 -0.74 1.88
N ILE A 139 13.12 -0.90 1.51
CA ILE A 139 13.69 -2.19 1.07
C ILE A 139 13.53 -3.24 2.17
N VAL A 140 13.93 -2.92 3.40
CA VAL A 140 13.83 -3.86 4.54
C VAL A 140 12.37 -4.22 4.80
N GLY A 141 11.47 -3.24 4.84
CA GLY A 141 10.05 -3.47 5.06
C GLY A 141 9.43 -4.37 3.98
N MET A 142 9.76 -4.14 2.71
CA MET A 142 9.28 -4.97 1.59
C MET A 142 9.83 -6.39 1.62
N LEU A 143 11.13 -6.56 1.90
CA LEU A 143 11.75 -7.89 2.00
C LEU A 143 11.16 -8.74 3.13
N ILE A 144 10.68 -8.11 4.20
CA ILE A 144 9.98 -8.77 5.30
C ILE A 144 8.52 -9.06 4.91
N THR A 145 7.82 -8.08 4.35
CA THR A 145 6.36 -8.15 4.14
C THR A 145 5.97 -9.05 2.99
N VAL A 146 6.74 -9.09 1.90
CA VAL A 146 6.36 -9.87 0.73
C VAL A 146 6.31 -11.37 1.00
N PRO A 147 7.31 -12.00 1.66
CA PRO A 147 7.18 -13.39 2.12
C PRO A 147 5.94 -13.60 2.99
N ILE A 148 5.67 -12.68 3.92
CA ILE A 148 4.49 -12.75 4.81
C ILE A 148 3.20 -12.76 3.98
N ILE A 149 3.04 -11.89 2.99
CA ILE A 149 1.85 -11.85 2.13
C ILE A 149 1.74 -13.15 1.31
N VAL A 150 2.83 -13.62 0.69
CA VAL A 150 2.81 -14.83 -0.14
C VAL A 150 2.39 -16.07 0.65
N PHE A 151 2.93 -16.24 1.87
CA PHE A 151 2.65 -17.42 2.69
C PHE A 151 1.39 -17.31 3.55
N CYS A 152 1.04 -16.10 4.00
CA CYS A 152 -0.04 -15.87 4.96
C CYS A 152 -1.23 -15.09 4.39
N SER A 153 -1.28 -14.78 3.08
CA SER A 153 -2.38 -14.04 2.45
C SER A 153 -3.77 -14.58 2.81
N THR A 154 -3.96 -15.90 2.75
CA THR A 154 -5.23 -16.55 3.10
C THR A 154 -5.61 -16.38 4.58
N LEU A 155 -4.61 -16.34 5.47
CA LEU A 155 -4.81 -16.07 6.89
C LEU A 155 -5.21 -14.61 7.11
N PHE A 156 -4.50 -13.65 6.49
CA PHE A 156 -4.82 -12.23 6.61
C PHE A 156 -6.19 -11.90 6.04
N ALA A 157 -6.54 -12.43 4.87
CA ALA A 157 -7.87 -12.28 4.29
C ALA A 157 -8.96 -12.78 5.25
N ARG A 158 -8.76 -13.94 5.90
CA ARG A 158 -9.69 -14.48 6.89
C ARG A 158 -9.78 -13.58 8.14
N ILE A 159 -8.65 -13.05 8.61
CA ILE A 159 -8.60 -12.16 9.77
C ILE A 159 -9.33 -10.84 9.47
N ILE A 160 -9.07 -10.21 8.33
CA ILE A 160 -9.70 -8.96 7.90
C ILE A 160 -11.21 -9.17 7.73
N ASN A 161 -11.63 -10.25 7.08
CA ASN A 161 -13.05 -10.60 6.94
C ASN A 161 -13.73 -10.84 8.29
N LYS A 162 -13.02 -11.44 9.25
CA LYS A 162 -13.54 -11.67 10.61
C LYS A 162 -13.54 -10.39 11.47
N PHE A 163 -12.56 -9.51 11.26
CA PHE A 163 -12.38 -8.27 12.02
C PHE A 163 -12.25 -7.06 11.08
N PRO A 164 -13.37 -6.58 10.50
CA PRO A 164 -13.35 -5.43 9.58
C PRO A 164 -12.83 -4.13 10.20
N VAL A 165 -12.78 -4.05 11.53
CA VAL A 165 -12.16 -2.94 12.27
C VAL A 165 -10.67 -2.74 11.91
N ILE A 166 -9.99 -3.79 11.46
CA ILE A 166 -8.59 -3.72 11.01
C ILE A 166 -8.47 -2.79 9.80
N LEU A 167 -9.44 -2.80 8.87
CA LEU A 167 -9.47 -1.87 7.75
C LEU A 167 -9.59 -0.42 8.24
N TRP A 168 -10.45 -0.17 9.23
CA TRP A 168 -10.60 1.15 9.86
C TRP A 168 -9.31 1.65 10.50
N ALA A 169 -8.60 0.79 11.23
CA ALA A 169 -7.28 1.10 11.77
C ALA A 169 -6.27 1.39 10.64
N GLY A 170 -6.33 0.62 9.56
CA GLY A 170 -5.50 0.81 8.38
C GLY A 170 -5.74 2.12 7.64
N GLY A 171 -6.99 2.48 7.39
CA GLY A 171 -7.36 3.77 6.82
C GLY A 171 -6.94 4.95 7.71
N ALA A 172 -7.03 4.79 9.04
CA ALA A 172 -6.51 5.80 9.97
C ALA A 172 -4.98 5.92 9.89
N LEU A 173 -4.25 4.80 9.81
CA LEU A 173 -2.80 4.81 9.63
C LEU A 173 -2.40 5.49 8.31
N LEU A 174 -3.09 5.17 7.20
CA LEU A 174 -2.85 5.81 5.90
C LEU A 174 -3.17 7.31 5.95
N GLY A 175 -4.26 7.71 6.63
CA GLY A 175 -4.57 9.12 6.87
C GLY A 175 -3.49 9.84 7.69
N TRP A 176 -2.87 9.16 8.65
CA TRP A 176 -1.76 9.70 9.42
C TRP A 176 -0.53 9.92 8.54
N VAL A 177 -0.15 8.91 7.74
CA VAL A 177 0.99 9.00 6.80
C VAL A 177 0.74 10.05 5.72
N ALA A 178 -0.50 10.17 5.23
CA ALA A 178 -0.90 11.25 4.33
C ALA A 178 -0.68 12.62 4.96
N GLY A 179 -1.07 12.78 6.23
CA GLY A 179 -0.78 13.98 7.00
C GLY A 179 0.72 14.24 7.16
N GLU A 180 1.52 13.21 7.46
CA GLU A 180 2.99 13.31 7.50
C GLU A 180 3.56 13.82 6.18
N MET A 181 3.12 13.28 5.05
CA MET A 181 3.56 13.75 3.73
C MET A 181 3.15 15.20 3.45
N ILE A 182 1.93 15.60 3.81
CA ILE A 182 1.45 16.97 3.56
C ILE A 182 2.25 18.00 4.36
N VAL A 183 2.56 17.72 5.64
CA VAL A 183 3.30 18.66 6.47
C VAL A 183 4.79 18.74 6.11
N GLU A 184 5.33 17.69 5.50
CA GLU A 184 6.72 17.63 5.02
C GLU A 184 6.88 18.32 3.65
N ASP A 185 5.79 18.78 3.01
CA ASP A 185 5.87 19.47 1.71
C ASP A 185 6.61 20.82 1.83
N PRO A 186 7.70 21.03 1.06
CA PRO A 186 8.53 22.24 1.18
C PRO A 186 7.78 23.56 1.01
N LEU A 187 6.68 23.59 0.26
CA LEU A 187 5.89 24.81 0.03
C LEU A 187 4.88 25.06 1.14
N LEU A 188 4.48 24.03 1.88
CA LEU A 188 3.50 24.12 2.96
C LEU A 188 4.16 24.31 4.33
N VAL A 189 5.42 23.91 4.51
CA VAL A 189 6.18 24.10 5.76
C VAL A 189 6.02 25.51 6.34
N PRO A 190 6.17 26.62 5.58
CA PRO A 190 6.03 27.97 6.15
C PRO A 190 4.63 28.30 6.69
N TYR A 191 3.59 27.62 6.21
CA TYR A 191 2.19 27.87 6.57
C TYR A 191 1.68 26.92 7.66
N ILE A 192 2.32 25.76 7.83
CA ILE A 192 1.89 24.70 8.75
C ILE A 192 2.77 24.65 10.02
N GLN A 193 3.84 25.44 10.09
CA GLN A 193 4.71 25.52 11.27
C GLN A 193 3.91 25.74 12.57
N GLY A 194 3.98 24.76 13.48
CA GLY A 194 3.27 24.75 14.76
C GLY A 194 1.93 24.02 14.77
N GLU A 195 1.34 23.75 13.61
CA GLU A 195 0.02 23.10 13.45
C GLU A 195 0.11 21.68 12.86
N GLU A 196 1.31 21.09 12.81
CA GLU A 196 1.54 19.79 12.18
C GLU A 196 0.67 18.67 12.75
N LEU A 197 0.50 18.64 14.08
CA LEU A 197 -0.36 17.65 14.74
C LEU A 197 -1.82 17.85 14.35
N LEU A 198 -2.27 19.10 14.22
CA LEU A 198 -3.62 19.41 13.80
C LEU A 198 -3.86 18.92 12.36
N VAL A 199 -2.90 19.12 11.46
CA VAL A 199 -2.98 18.59 10.10
C VAL A 199 -3.00 17.06 10.10
N LYS A 200 -2.10 16.39 10.83
CA LYS A 200 -2.05 14.92 10.90
C LYS A 200 -3.35 14.31 11.45
N PHE A 201 -3.83 14.79 12.60
CA PHE A 201 -5.10 14.33 13.14
C PHE A 201 -6.28 14.72 12.25
N GLY A 202 -6.25 15.93 11.68
CA GLY A 202 -7.25 16.42 10.74
C GLY A 202 -7.41 15.50 9.54
N THR A 203 -6.31 15.05 8.94
CA THR A 203 -6.31 14.10 7.81
C THR A 203 -6.88 12.74 8.22
N VAL A 204 -6.54 12.23 9.40
CA VAL A 204 -7.13 10.99 9.94
C VAL A 204 -8.64 11.14 10.12
N PHE A 205 -9.09 12.20 10.79
CA PHE A 205 -10.52 12.45 11.00
C PHE A 205 -11.26 12.64 9.69
N PHE A 206 -10.66 13.36 8.73
CA PHE A 206 -11.22 13.54 7.40
C PHE A 206 -11.49 12.20 6.71
N VAL A 207 -10.48 11.31 6.65
CA VAL A 207 -10.63 9.97 6.08
C VAL A 207 -11.76 9.18 6.76
N LEU A 208 -11.77 9.17 8.09
CA LEU A 208 -12.76 8.40 8.87
C LEU A 208 -14.19 8.94 8.71
N ILE A 209 -14.35 10.27 8.76
CA ILE A 209 -15.66 10.94 8.66
C ILE A 209 -16.20 10.81 7.24
N VAL A 210 -15.38 11.11 6.22
CA VAL A 210 -15.80 11.01 4.81
C VAL A 210 -16.22 9.58 4.48
N THR A 211 -15.43 8.57 4.85
CA THR A 211 -15.84 7.19 4.57
C THR A 211 -17.03 6.74 5.42
N GLY A 212 -17.13 7.17 6.68
CA GLY A 212 -18.30 6.95 7.51
C GLY A 212 -19.59 7.49 6.86
N MET A 213 -19.56 8.73 6.37
CA MET A 213 -20.67 9.34 5.65
C MET A 213 -21.02 8.56 4.38
N ILE A 214 -20.04 8.17 3.57
CA ILE A 214 -20.30 7.42 2.32
C ILE A 214 -20.97 6.07 2.61
N LYS A 215 -20.52 5.34 3.65
CA LYS A 215 -21.13 4.06 4.04
C LYS A 215 -22.56 4.23 4.55
N ILE A 216 -22.82 5.25 5.37
CA ILE A 216 -24.17 5.54 5.87
C ILE A 216 -25.10 5.88 4.70
N TRP A 217 -24.62 6.66 3.73
CA TRP A 217 -25.40 7.05 2.56
C TRP A 217 -25.76 5.84 1.68
N LYS A 218 -24.80 4.98 1.35
CA LYS A 218 -25.05 3.72 0.63
C LYS A 218 -26.07 2.82 1.34
N LYS A 219 -26.01 2.73 2.67
CA LYS A 219 -26.95 1.91 3.46
C LYS A 219 -28.38 2.50 3.49
N ARG A 220 -28.54 3.80 3.24
CA ARG A 220 -29.86 4.45 3.20
C ARG A 220 -30.55 4.28 1.84
N ASP A 221 -29.77 4.07 0.78
CA ASP A 221 -30.26 3.91 -0.59
C ASP A 221 -30.39 2.43 -1.03
N SER A 222 -30.10 1.47 -0.14
CA SER A 222 -30.27 0.01 -0.33
C SER A 222 -31.47 -0.52 0.43
#